data_AF-A0A497CRF8-F1
#
_entry.id   AF-A0A497CRF8-F1
#
_cell.length_a   1.000
_cell.length_b   1.000
_cell.length_c   1.000
_cell.angle_alpha   90.00
_cell.angle_beta   90.00
_cell.angle_gamma   90.00
#
_symmetry.space_group_name_H-M   'P 1'
#
loop_
_entity.id
_entity.type
_entity.pdbx_description
1 polymer ?
#
loop_
_entity_poly.entity_id
_entity_poly.type
_entity_poly.pdbx_seq_one_letter_code
_entity_poly.pdbx_strand_id
1 'polypeptide(L)'
;MYASGFSGGARVAARIALFRKENVAGVIGCAAGFPPLGSGFNTQFSYLAIVGDKDFNYHEMRELDIALDQTPIRHYLLIYDGKHDWPPEKIMQEGFEFLQFDAMRKNQHLKDEKEISAFLIRNDSIRAEAQKEGKTVLLVQTDRKIIAFLDQLVPTDMYKAEFDSLVTTSAYMVWRESEEKAEIFERNQQQKFAAAMGSKNLSWWLQEIEDLYKKPEDPVSLRLQNYLSLVSYMYASGTLKNNQFKEAEKYLTIYKKVDPDNPEVYYLKAVLLTRTGKAELALAQLQVAADKGFNEYERMQNSKDFNGFQDNEVFERILLQIRDKSEQ
;
A
#
# COMPACT_ATOMS: atom_id res chain seq x y z
N MET A 1 -7.55 -5.64 23.31
CA MET A 1 -8.08 -5.73 21.92
C MET A 1 -7.01 -5.22 20.97
N TYR A 2 -6.93 -5.79 19.78
CA TYR A 2 -6.08 -5.29 18.69
C TYR A 2 -6.97 -4.83 17.54
N ALA A 3 -6.50 -3.88 16.74
CA ALA A 3 -7.18 -3.45 15.53
C ALA A 3 -6.23 -3.52 14.34
N SER A 4 -6.76 -3.80 13.16
CA SER A 4 -5.98 -3.72 11.93
C SER A 4 -6.88 -3.28 10.78
N GLY A 5 -6.27 -2.73 9.75
CA GLY A 5 -6.96 -2.42 8.51
C GLY A 5 -5.98 -2.08 7.40
N PHE A 6 -6.50 -2.12 6.18
CA PHE A 6 -5.80 -1.74 4.96
C PHE A 6 -6.39 -0.46 4.36
N SER A 7 -5.54 0.44 3.88
CA SER A 7 -5.93 1.69 3.22
C SER A 7 -6.93 2.48 4.07
N GLY A 8 -8.15 2.76 3.58
CA GLY A 8 -9.20 3.41 4.37
C GLY A 8 -9.51 2.71 5.71
N GLY A 9 -9.44 1.38 5.76
CA GLY A 9 -9.59 0.59 6.98
C GLY A 9 -8.46 0.82 7.99
N ALA A 10 -7.22 1.04 7.53
CA ALA A 10 -6.09 1.36 8.40
C ALA A 10 -6.32 2.67 9.15
N ARG A 11 -6.86 3.68 8.44
CA ARG A 11 -7.24 4.97 9.03
C ARG A 11 -8.31 4.80 10.11
N VAL A 12 -9.30 3.92 9.86
CA VAL A 12 -10.34 3.61 10.85
C VAL A 12 -9.74 2.92 12.07
N ALA A 13 -8.91 1.89 11.88
CA ALA A 13 -8.24 1.18 12.96
C ALA A 13 -7.39 2.11 13.84
N ALA A 14 -6.59 2.98 13.22
CA ALA A 14 -5.80 3.99 13.91
C ALA A 14 -6.67 4.98 14.70
N ARG A 15 -7.76 5.49 14.09
CA ARG A 15 -8.69 6.40 14.78
C ARG A 15 -9.35 5.76 15.99
N ILE A 16 -9.68 4.47 15.93
CA ILE A 16 -10.22 3.75 17.10
C ILE A 16 -9.21 3.81 18.26
N ALA A 17 -7.93 3.56 18.01
CA ALA A 17 -6.89 3.60 19.03
C ALA A 17 -6.62 5.02 19.56
N LEU A 18 -6.56 6.02 18.67
CA LEU A 18 -6.25 7.41 19.02
C LEU A 18 -7.34 8.09 19.86
N PHE A 19 -8.61 7.76 19.63
CA PHE A 19 -9.74 8.46 20.25
C PHE A 19 -10.44 7.66 21.35
N ARG A 20 -10.25 6.34 21.43
CA ARG A 20 -10.78 5.56 22.56
C ARG A 20 -9.72 5.46 23.66
N LYS A 21 -10.10 5.88 24.88
CA LYS A 21 -9.25 5.75 26.09
C LYS A 21 -9.17 4.32 26.63
N GLU A 22 -9.99 3.38 26.13
CA GLU A 22 -10.04 2.00 26.61
C GLU A 22 -9.50 0.98 25.60
N ASN A 23 -8.74 0.01 26.13
CA ASN A 23 -8.49 -1.37 25.67
C ASN A 23 -7.95 -1.65 24.24
N VAL A 24 -7.44 -0.68 23.48
CA VAL A 24 -6.62 -1.00 22.30
C VAL A 24 -5.17 -1.20 22.72
N ALA A 25 -4.68 -2.43 22.66
CA ALA A 25 -3.30 -2.78 23.02
C ALA A 25 -2.32 -2.41 21.90
N GLY A 26 -2.74 -2.57 20.65
CA GLY A 26 -1.96 -2.18 19.48
C GLY A 26 -2.75 -2.21 18.17
N VAL A 27 -2.17 -1.63 17.13
CA VAL A 27 -2.75 -1.49 15.80
C VAL A 27 -1.76 -1.92 14.73
N ILE A 28 -2.24 -2.63 13.71
CA ILE A 28 -1.51 -2.83 12.45
C ILE A 28 -2.22 -2.04 11.35
N GLY A 29 -1.60 -0.95 10.90
CA GLY A 29 -2.10 -0.12 9.79
C GLY A 29 -1.34 -0.41 8.51
N CYS A 30 -2.03 -0.97 7.52
CA CYS A 30 -1.45 -1.30 6.21
C CYS A 30 -1.79 -0.22 5.18
N ALA A 31 -0.79 0.27 4.44
CA ALA A 31 -0.95 1.09 3.24
C ALA A 31 -1.74 2.40 3.42
N ALA A 32 -1.81 2.97 4.61
CA ALA A 32 -2.29 4.34 4.82
C ALA A 32 -1.88 4.87 6.19
N GLY A 33 -1.38 6.11 6.19
CA GLY A 33 -1.07 6.84 7.41
C GLY A 33 -2.33 7.38 8.08
N PHE A 34 -2.14 8.12 9.17
CA PHE A 34 -3.23 8.85 9.81
C PHE A 34 -2.79 10.30 10.11
N PRO A 35 -3.75 11.22 10.31
CA PRO A 35 -3.45 12.65 10.43
C PRO A 35 -2.45 12.96 11.56
N PRO A 36 -1.73 14.10 11.47
CA PRO A 36 -0.76 14.51 12.49
C PRO A 36 -1.31 14.42 13.91
N LEU A 37 -0.49 13.89 14.81
CA LEU A 37 -0.84 13.72 16.20
C LEU A 37 -0.92 15.09 16.90
N GLY A 38 -2.06 15.38 17.53
CA GLY A 38 -2.30 16.60 18.31
C GLY A 38 -2.40 16.32 19.81
N SER A 39 -2.50 17.37 20.61
CA SER A 39 -2.72 17.24 22.06
C SER A 39 -4.05 16.53 22.36
N GLY A 40 -4.01 15.55 23.25
CA GLY A 40 -5.19 14.85 23.76
C GLY A 40 -5.52 13.52 23.08
N PHE A 41 -4.71 13.07 22.12
CA PHE A 41 -4.79 11.72 21.60
C PHE A 41 -4.30 10.69 22.63
N ASN A 42 -4.94 9.52 22.62
CA ASN A 42 -4.43 8.36 23.35
C ASN A 42 -3.08 7.96 22.77
N THR A 43 -2.12 7.66 23.63
CA THR A 43 -0.78 7.17 23.26
C THR A 43 -0.45 5.82 23.88
N GLN A 44 -1.41 5.21 24.59
CA GLN A 44 -1.22 3.97 25.36
C GLN A 44 -1.50 2.73 24.50
N PHE A 45 -0.91 2.66 23.31
CA PHE A 45 -0.98 1.52 22.39
C PHE A 45 0.30 1.45 21.56
N SER A 46 0.57 0.30 20.94
CA SER A 46 1.65 0.15 19.95
C SER A 46 1.11 0.24 18.52
N TYR A 47 1.90 0.79 17.59
CA TYR A 47 1.48 0.97 16.20
C TYR A 47 2.48 0.38 15.23
N LEU A 48 2.10 -0.66 14.50
CA LEU A 48 2.88 -1.14 13.37
C LEU A 48 2.31 -0.58 12.08
N ALA A 49 3.14 0.13 11.34
CA ALA A 49 2.86 0.58 9.99
C ALA A 49 3.42 -0.45 9.00
N ILE A 50 2.65 -0.86 7.99
CA ILE A 50 3.12 -1.74 6.92
C ILE A 50 2.84 -1.11 5.56
N VAL A 51 3.83 -1.04 4.67
CA VAL A 51 3.65 -0.46 3.33
C VAL A 51 4.54 -1.13 2.29
N GLY A 52 4.02 -1.29 1.08
CA GLY A 52 4.84 -1.70 -0.07
C GLY A 52 5.73 -0.56 -0.56
N ASP A 53 6.94 -0.88 -1.01
CA ASP A 53 7.89 0.09 -1.57
C ASP A 53 7.40 0.75 -2.88
N LYS A 54 6.43 0.14 -3.56
CA LYS A 54 5.75 0.65 -4.77
C LYS A 54 4.36 1.20 -4.47
N ASP A 55 3.94 1.26 -3.21
CA ASP A 55 2.68 1.87 -2.81
C ASP A 55 2.73 3.39 -2.94
N PHE A 56 1.68 4.02 -3.49
CA PHE A 56 1.61 5.48 -3.60
C PHE A 56 1.52 6.19 -2.24
N ASN A 57 1.15 5.48 -1.17
CA ASN A 57 1.15 5.97 0.22
C ASN A 57 2.50 5.73 0.94
N TYR A 58 3.54 5.23 0.25
CA TYR A 58 4.87 5.00 0.83
C TYR A 58 5.40 6.20 1.62
N HIS A 59 5.34 7.40 1.04
CA HIS A 59 5.84 8.62 1.69
C HIS A 59 4.94 9.05 2.86
N GLU A 60 3.62 8.95 2.71
CA GLU A 60 2.70 9.22 3.84
C GLU A 60 3.04 8.33 5.05
N MET A 61 3.40 7.06 4.80
CA MET A 61 3.76 6.11 5.85
C MET A 61 5.12 6.42 6.48
N ARG A 62 6.10 6.90 5.69
CA ARG A 62 7.39 7.37 6.20
C ARG A 62 7.26 8.65 7.03
N GLU A 63 6.44 9.60 6.58
CA GLU A 63 6.13 10.80 7.36
C GLU A 63 5.45 10.46 8.69
N LEU A 64 4.54 9.49 8.67
CA LEU A 64 3.91 9.00 9.89
C LEU A 64 4.92 8.37 10.86
N ASP A 65 5.84 7.55 10.37
CA ASP A 65 6.91 6.94 11.18
C ASP A 65 7.78 8.02 11.85
N ILE A 66 8.21 9.03 11.09
CA ILE A 66 8.97 10.18 11.62
C ILE A 66 8.15 10.97 12.65
N ALA A 67 6.85 11.15 12.42
CA ALA A 67 5.97 11.83 13.37
C ALA A 67 5.80 11.02 14.67
N LEU A 68 5.77 9.69 14.57
CA LEU A 68 5.64 8.80 15.72
C LEU A 68 6.92 8.75 16.57
N ASP A 69 8.10 8.94 15.99
CA ASP A 69 9.37 9.11 16.72
C ASP A 69 9.31 10.28 17.74
N GLN A 70 8.42 11.25 17.53
CA GLN A 70 8.19 12.38 18.45
C GLN A 70 7.16 12.08 19.55
N THR A 71 6.75 10.83 19.71
CA THR A 71 5.70 10.40 20.64
C THR A 71 6.13 9.20 21.47
N PRO A 72 5.48 8.92 22.62
CA PRO A 72 5.76 7.71 23.38
C PRO A 72 5.11 6.45 22.77
N ILE A 73 4.41 6.56 21.64
CA ILE A 73 3.79 5.41 20.97
C ILE A 73 4.92 4.52 20.44
N ARG A 74 5.00 3.29 20.96
CA ARG A 74 5.92 2.31 20.40
C ARG A 74 5.46 1.95 19.00
N HIS A 75 6.34 2.11 18.03
CA HIS A 75 5.99 1.91 16.64
C HIS A 75 7.14 1.33 15.83
N TYR A 76 6.81 0.88 14.63
CA TYR A 76 7.77 0.52 13.60
C TYR A 76 7.11 0.60 12.23
N LEU A 77 7.86 1.05 11.23
CA LEU A 77 7.48 0.98 9.82
C LEU A 77 8.14 -0.21 9.12
N LEU A 78 7.32 -1.19 8.75
CA LEU A 78 7.72 -2.34 7.96
C LEU A 78 7.48 -2.04 6.47
N ILE A 79 8.57 -1.96 5.71
CA ILE A 79 8.55 -1.78 4.25
C ILE A 79 8.87 -3.14 3.59
N TYR A 80 8.12 -3.52 2.57
CA TYR A 80 8.36 -4.74 1.80
C TYR A 80 8.27 -4.47 0.29
N ASP A 81 8.80 -5.39 -0.51
CA ASP A 81 8.63 -5.37 -1.97
C ASP A 81 7.15 -5.60 -2.31
N GLY A 82 6.44 -4.54 -2.67
CA GLY A 82 5.00 -4.62 -2.87
C GLY A 82 4.35 -3.32 -3.35
N LYS A 83 3.15 -3.46 -3.90
CA LYS A 83 2.29 -2.36 -4.36
C LYS A 83 1.26 -1.98 -3.29
N HIS A 84 0.21 -1.24 -3.69
CA HIS A 84 -0.94 -0.96 -2.84
C HIS A 84 -1.88 -2.17 -2.72
N ASP A 85 -1.50 -3.13 -1.88
CA ASP A 85 -2.25 -4.37 -1.63
C ASP A 85 -2.07 -4.83 -0.19
N TRP A 86 -2.84 -5.82 0.26
CA TRP A 86 -2.59 -6.47 1.54
C TRP A 86 -1.17 -7.04 1.59
N PRO A 87 -0.46 -6.91 2.72
CA PRO A 87 0.87 -7.49 2.84
C PRO A 87 0.81 -9.02 2.73
N PRO A 88 1.81 -9.67 2.10
CA PRO A 88 1.90 -11.12 2.06
C PRO A 88 1.90 -11.74 3.47
N GLU A 89 1.49 -13.01 3.58
CA GLU A 89 1.38 -13.72 4.85
C GLU A 89 2.64 -13.59 5.73
N LYS A 90 3.82 -13.78 5.14
CA LYS A 90 5.10 -13.65 5.85
C LYS A 90 5.32 -12.25 6.45
N ILE A 91 4.88 -11.20 5.76
CA ILE A 91 4.98 -9.81 6.23
C ILE A 91 3.97 -9.56 7.34
N MET A 92 2.74 -10.07 7.20
CA MET A 92 1.74 -9.99 8.26
C MET A 92 2.14 -10.75 9.52
N GLN A 93 2.78 -11.92 9.37
CA GLN A 93 3.31 -12.70 10.49
C GLN A 93 4.32 -11.90 11.31
N GLU A 94 5.28 -11.25 10.65
CA GLU A 94 6.22 -10.34 11.32
C GLU A 94 5.49 -9.19 12.02
N GLY A 95 4.39 -8.72 11.45
CA GLY A 95 3.57 -7.72 12.11
C GLY A 95 2.87 -8.21 13.38
N PHE A 96 2.49 -9.48 13.43
CA PHE A 96 2.00 -10.10 14.66
C PHE A 96 3.12 -10.32 15.69
N GLU A 97 4.34 -10.67 15.26
CA GLU A 97 5.52 -10.76 16.15
C GLU A 97 5.73 -9.43 16.91
N PHE A 98 5.60 -8.28 16.23
CA PHE A 98 5.70 -6.96 16.88
C PHE A 98 4.69 -6.78 18.02
N LEU A 99 3.42 -7.11 17.78
CA LEU A 99 2.36 -7.00 18.78
C LEU A 99 2.53 -7.99 19.93
N GLN A 100 3.01 -9.20 19.63
CA GLN A 100 3.30 -10.22 20.63
C GLN A 100 4.45 -9.79 21.55
N PHE A 101 5.56 -9.31 20.98
CA PHE A 101 6.66 -8.77 21.78
C PHE A 101 6.23 -7.56 22.62
N ASP A 102 5.31 -6.74 22.12
CA ASP A 102 4.71 -5.68 22.93
C ASP A 102 3.89 -6.20 24.12
N ALA A 103 3.12 -7.28 23.93
CA ALA A 103 2.41 -7.94 25.00
C ALA A 103 3.38 -8.57 26.03
N MET A 104 4.46 -9.22 25.58
CA MET A 104 5.49 -9.80 26.46
C MET A 104 6.18 -8.74 27.32
N ARG A 105 6.42 -7.53 26.79
CA ARG A 105 6.99 -6.40 27.55
C ARG A 105 6.07 -5.95 28.66
N LYS A 106 4.76 -5.93 28.39
CA LYS A 106 3.73 -5.50 29.35
C LYS A 106 3.40 -6.58 30.39
N ASN A 107 3.65 -7.85 30.09
CA ASN A 107 3.39 -8.97 31.00
C ASN A 107 4.44 -10.07 30.87
N GLN A 108 5.30 -10.19 31.90
CA GLN A 108 6.38 -11.17 31.95
C GLN A 108 5.91 -12.62 31.87
N HIS A 109 4.68 -12.93 32.27
CA HIS A 109 4.13 -14.30 32.17
C HIS A 109 3.86 -14.74 30.73
N LEU A 110 3.78 -13.79 29.78
CA LEU A 110 3.62 -14.08 28.35
C LEU A 110 4.96 -14.28 27.64
N LYS A 111 6.09 -14.07 28.32
CA LYS A 111 7.42 -14.09 27.69
C LYS A 111 7.72 -15.47 27.11
N ASP A 112 7.96 -15.51 25.81
CA ASP A 112 8.42 -16.70 25.09
C ASP A 112 9.88 -16.50 24.64
N GLU A 113 10.82 -17.10 25.37
CA GLU A 113 12.25 -17.00 25.07
C GLU A 113 12.61 -17.66 23.73
N LYS A 114 11.83 -18.64 23.25
CA LYS A 114 12.08 -19.30 21.96
C LYS A 114 11.71 -18.39 20.80
N GLU A 115 10.55 -17.74 20.86
CA GLU A 115 10.09 -16.76 19.87
C GLU A 115 11.08 -15.59 19.77
N ILE A 116 11.47 -15.03 20.92
CA ILE A 116 12.44 -13.93 21.01
C ILE A 116 13.79 -14.35 20.41
N SER A 117 14.30 -15.52 20.79
CA SER A 117 15.58 -16.03 20.29
C SER A 117 15.53 -16.31 18.79
N ALA A 118 14.45 -16.89 18.28
CA ALA A 118 14.28 -17.16 16.86
C ALA A 118 14.25 -15.88 16.02
N PHE A 119 13.55 -14.84 16.50
CA PHE A 119 13.56 -13.52 15.87
C PHE A 119 14.96 -12.90 15.87
N LEU A 120 15.66 -12.94 17.01
CA LEU A 120 17.00 -12.36 17.13
C LEU A 120 17.99 -13.06 16.19
N ILE A 121 18.04 -14.40 16.20
CA ILE A 121 18.90 -15.20 15.32
C ILE A 121 18.66 -14.89 13.84
N ARG A 122 17.38 -14.80 13.44
CA ARG A 122 17.00 -14.42 12.07
C ARG A 122 17.56 -13.06 11.68
N ASN A 123 17.38 -12.04 12.52
CA ASN A 123 17.81 -10.69 12.19
C ASN A 123 19.35 -10.52 12.33
N ASP A 124 20.00 -11.18 13.28
CA ASP A 124 21.47 -11.22 13.36
C ASP A 124 22.10 -11.90 12.14
N SER A 125 21.46 -12.92 11.57
CA SER A 125 21.92 -13.52 10.31
C SER A 125 21.85 -12.53 9.14
N ILE A 126 20.79 -11.71 9.08
CA ILE A 126 20.66 -10.63 8.09
C ILE A 126 21.73 -9.57 8.30
N ARG A 127 21.98 -9.17 9.56
CA ARG A 127 23.03 -8.20 9.92
C ARG A 127 24.41 -8.69 9.52
N ALA A 128 24.75 -9.94 9.83
CA ALA A 128 26.03 -10.53 9.50
C ALA A 128 26.30 -10.53 7.98
N GLU A 129 25.29 -10.86 7.17
CA GLU A 129 25.44 -10.80 5.71
C GLU A 129 25.54 -9.35 5.22
N ALA A 130 24.72 -8.43 5.76
CA ALA A 130 24.79 -7.02 5.42
C ALA A 130 26.17 -6.41 5.74
N GLN A 131 26.77 -6.79 6.88
CA GLN A 131 28.10 -6.36 7.28
C GLN A 131 29.18 -6.91 6.33
N LYS A 132 29.09 -8.21 5.97
CA LYS A 132 30.00 -8.87 5.03
C LYS A 132 29.94 -8.25 3.64
N GLU A 133 28.75 -7.86 3.18
CA GLU A 133 28.53 -7.25 1.87
C GLU A 133 28.69 -5.72 1.86
N GLY A 134 28.96 -5.09 3.01
CA GLY A 134 29.07 -3.64 3.12
C GLY A 134 27.75 -2.88 2.90
N LYS A 135 26.59 -3.53 3.12
CA LYS A 135 25.26 -2.95 2.96
C LYS A 135 24.85 -2.13 4.19
N THR A 136 25.47 -0.96 4.36
CA THR A 136 25.24 -0.06 5.51
C THR A 136 23.77 0.26 5.77
N VAL A 137 22.98 0.52 4.73
CA VAL A 137 21.54 0.85 4.88
C VAL A 137 20.76 -0.33 5.44
N LEU A 138 21.01 -1.55 4.96
CA LEU A 138 20.35 -2.76 5.44
C LEU A 138 20.72 -3.04 6.90
N LEU A 139 21.97 -2.78 7.28
CA LEU A 139 22.43 -2.92 8.67
C LEU A 139 21.68 -1.96 9.60
N VAL A 140 21.61 -0.67 9.24
CA VAL A 140 20.82 0.35 9.98
C VAL A 140 19.35 -0.05 10.11
N GLN A 141 18.73 -0.49 9.01
CA GLN A 141 17.33 -0.92 9.01
C GLN A 141 17.09 -2.12 9.92
N THR A 142 18.02 -3.07 9.95
CA THR A 142 17.93 -4.27 10.78
C THR A 142 18.17 -3.97 12.25
N ASP A 143 19.13 -3.09 12.59
CA ASP A 143 19.34 -2.62 13.95
C ASP A 143 18.10 -1.89 14.48
N ARG A 144 17.53 -0.96 13.70
CA ARG A 144 16.30 -0.25 14.07
C ARG A 144 15.15 -1.22 14.33
N LYS A 145 15.03 -2.28 13.52
CA LYS A 145 14.03 -3.33 13.70
C LYS A 145 14.21 -4.09 15.02
N ILE A 146 15.42 -4.56 15.30
CA ILE A 146 15.72 -5.28 16.55
C ILE A 146 15.41 -4.39 17.76
N ILE A 147 15.83 -3.12 17.72
CA ILE A 147 15.54 -2.15 18.78
C ILE A 147 14.03 -1.97 18.96
N ALA A 148 13.28 -1.71 17.89
CA ALA A 148 11.84 -1.47 17.97
C ALA A 148 11.06 -2.67 18.51
N PHE A 149 11.45 -3.88 18.13
CA PHE A 149 10.76 -5.12 18.51
C PHE A 149 11.15 -5.58 19.92
N LEU A 150 12.45 -5.59 20.23
CA LEU A 150 13.00 -6.32 21.38
C LEU A 150 13.60 -5.45 22.50
N ASP A 151 13.75 -4.13 22.33
CA ASP A 151 14.19 -3.26 23.42
C ASP A 151 13.28 -3.45 24.66
N GLN A 152 13.89 -3.71 25.83
CA GLN A 152 13.26 -4.09 27.10
C GLN A 152 12.83 -5.56 27.25
N LEU A 153 13.03 -6.41 26.24
CA LEU A 153 12.91 -7.88 26.38
C LEU A 153 14.26 -8.57 26.52
N VAL A 154 15.28 -8.03 25.84
CA VAL A 154 16.67 -8.49 25.83
C VAL A 154 17.61 -7.28 25.85
N PRO A 155 18.91 -7.45 26.16
CA PRO A 155 19.89 -6.39 26.00
C PRO A 155 20.00 -5.96 24.54
N THR A 156 19.84 -4.66 24.25
CA THR A 156 19.92 -4.10 22.88
C THR A 156 20.97 -3.01 22.72
N ASP A 157 21.85 -2.80 23.69
CA ASP A 157 22.80 -1.66 23.71
C ASP A 157 23.79 -1.71 22.55
N MET A 158 24.21 -2.91 22.15
CA MET A 158 25.07 -3.10 20.98
C MET A 158 24.41 -2.58 19.69
N TYR A 159 23.15 -2.95 19.44
CA TYR A 159 22.40 -2.51 18.26
C TYR A 159 22.15 -1.00 18.27
N LYS A 160 21.88 -0.41 19.44
CA LYS A 160 21.69 1.04 19.59
C LYS A 160 22.99 1.79 19.27
N ALA A 161 24.11 1.37 19.85
CA ALA A 161 25.41 1.99 19.61
C ALA A 161 25.84 1.87 18.15
N GLU A 162 25.60 0.72 17.52
CA GLU A 162 25.90 0.53 16.10
C GLU A 162 24.98 1.37 15.21
N PHE A 163 23.66 1.39 15.47
CA PHE A 163 22.72 2.25 14.78
C PHE A 163 23.17 3.72 14.83
N ASP A 164 23.48 4.24 16.02
CA ASP A 164 23.94 5.63 16.22
C ASP A 164 25.23 5.93 15.45
N SER A 165 26.16 4.98 15.40
CA SER A 165 27.39 5.12 14.62
C SER A 165 27.09 5.11 13.11
N LEU A 166 26.29 4.17 12.63
CA LEU A 166 26.05 3.95 11.21
C LEU A 166 25.26 5.09 10.56
N VAL A 167 24.31 5.71 11.28
CA VAL A 167 23.50 6.82 10.74
C VAL A 167 24.32 8.10 10.51
N THR A 168 25.53 8.19 11.06
CA THR A 168 26.46 9.31 10.83
C THR A 168 27.45 9.05 9.69
N THR A 169 27.46 7.84 9.12
CA THR A 169 28.37 7.51 8.02
C THR A 169 27.98 8.20 6.72
N SER A 170 28.98 8.54 5.89
CA SER A 170 28.73 9.15 4.58
C SER A 170 27.82 8.28 3.69
N ALA A 171 27.96 6.96 3.75
CA ALA A 171 27.13 6.04 2.97
C ALA A 171 25.64 6.18 3.33
N TYR A 172 25.32 6.23 4.62
CA TYR A 172 23.93 6.42 5.07
C TYR A 172 23.41 7.83 4.81
N MET A 173 24.22 8.87 5.06
CA MET A 173 23.81 10.26 4.82
C MET A 173 23.52 10.53 3.34
N VAL A 174 24.34 10.00 2.42
CA VAL A 174 24.11 10.11 0.97
C VAL A 174 22.83 9.37 0.57
N TRP A 175 22.60 8.17 1.10
CA TRP A 175 21.35 7.45 0.86
C TRP A 175 20.14 8.24 1.37
N ARG A 176 20.18 8.76 2.60
CA ARG A 176 19.11 9.56 3.19
C ARG A 176 18.80 10.80 2.34
N GLU A 177 19.82 11.53 1.89
CA GLU A 177 19.64 12.71 1.04
C GLU A 177 19.00 12.33 -0.31
N SER A 178 19.37 11.18 -0.87
CA SER A 178 18.77 10.68 -2.10
C SER A 178 17.28 10.32 -1.93
N GLU A 179 16.91 9.69 -0.81
CA GLU A 179 15.53 9.38 -0.47
C GLU A 179 14.69 10.65 -0.27
N GLU A 180 15.23 11.65 0.42
CA GLU A 180 14.53 12.94 0.63
C GLU A 180 14.27 13.67 -0.70
N LYS A 181 15.26 13.70 -1.60
CA LYS A 181 15.08 14.28 -2.94
C LYS A 181 14.02 13.53 -3.75
N ALA A 182 14.04 12.20 -3.70
CA ALA A 182 13.07 11.36 -4.38
C ALA A 182 11.65 11.62 -3.85
N GLU A 183 11.49 11.72 -2.53
CA GLU A 183 10.22 12.01 -1.86
C GLU A 183 9.64 13.38 -2.25
N ILE A 184 10.46 14.43 -2.23
CA ILE A 184 10.04 15.78 -2.63
C ILE A 184 9.61 15.78 -4.11
N PHE A 185 10.41 15.15 -4.98
CA PHE A 185 10.08 15.05 -6.39
C PHE A 185 8.75 14.32 -6.61
N GLU A 186 8.56 13.15 -5.98
CA GLU A 186 7.37 12.33 -6.11
C GLU A 186 6.11 13.05 -5.63
N ARG A 187 6.18 13.71 -4.46
CA ARG A 187 5.09 14.51 -3.91
C ARG A 187 4.68 15.63 -4.85
N ASN A 188 5.65 16.33 -5.43
CA ASN A 188 5.40 17.38 -6.42
C ASN A 188 4.74 16.82 -7.69
N GLN A 189 5.14 15.63 -8.15
CA GLN A 189 4.48 14.97 -9.29
C GLN A 189 3.04 14.55 -8.95
N GLN A 190 2.78 13.97 -7.77
CA GLN A 190 1.43 13.60 -7.36
C GLN A 190 0.49 14.83 -7.31
N GLN A 191 0.97 15.95 -6.77
CA GLN A 191 0.24 17.23 -6.75
C GLN A 191 0.00 17.79 -8.16
N LYS A 192 1.04 17.79 -9.01
CA LYS A 192 0.94 18.17 -10.43
C LYS A 192 -0.14 17.36 -11.14
N PHE A 193 -0.13 16.04 -10.96
CA PHE A 193 -1.09 15.13 -11.55
C PHE A 193 -2.52 15.34 -11.03
N ALA A 194 -2.69 15.52 -9.72
CA ALA A 194 -4.00 15.83 -9.12
C ALA A 194 -4.62 17.09 -9.75
N ALA A 195 -3.85 18.18 -9.84
CA ALA A 195 -4.30 19.43 -10.43
C ALA A 195 -4.57 19.33 -11.95
N ALA A 196 -3.89 18.41 -12.63
CA ALA A 196 -4.00 18.21 -14.08
C ALA A 196 -5.23 17.40 -14.52
N MET A 197 -5.83 16.57 -13.66
CA MET A 197 -6.87 15.60 -14.08
C MET A 197 -8.06 16.29 -14.77
N GLY A 198 -8.60 17.33 -14.13
CA GLY A 198 -9.71 18.11 -14.65
C GLY A 198 -9.33 19.19 -15.67
N SER A 199 -8.05 19.55 -15.79
CA SER A 199 -7.61 20.73 -16.55
C SER A 199 -6.84 20.42 -17.83
N LYS A 200 -6.17 19.27 -17.91
CA LYS A 200 -5.36 18.85 -19.07
C LYS A 200 -6.11 17.93 -20.01
N ASN A 201 -5.73 17.95 -21.29
CA ASN A 201 -6.31 17.10 -22.33
C ASN A 201 -5.65 15.71 -22.36
N LEU A 202 -6.23 14.79 -23.14
CA LEU A 202 -5.75 13.41 -23.24
C LEU A 202 -4.32 13.32 -23.78
N SER A 203 -3.97 14.10 -24.81
CA SER A 203 -2.63 14.07 -25.42
C SER A 203 -1.54 14.41 -24.40
N TRP A 204 -1.79 15.38 -23.53
CA TRP A 204 -0.87 15.72 -22.44
C TRP A 204 -0.67 14.53 -21.49
N TRP A 205 -1.76 13.86 -21.10
CA TRP A 205 -1.70 12.70 -20.21
C TRP A 205 -0.96 11.50 -20.83
N LEU A 206 -1.17 11.23 -22.12
CA LEU A 206 -0.46 10.15 -22.81
C LEU A 206 1.05 10.40 -22.83
N GLN A 207 1.48 11.66 -23.01
CA GLN A 207 2.90 12.02 -22.96
C GLN A 207 3.50 11.85 -21.56
N GLU A 208 2.80 12.32 -20.52
CA GLU A 208 3.28 12.19 -19.14
C GLU A 208 3.40 10.73 -18.70
N ILE A 209 2.45 9.87 -19.09
CA ILE A 209 2.53 8.44 -18.82
C ILE A 209 3.69 7.79 -19.60
N GLU A 210 3.92 8.19 -20.86
CA GLU A 210 5.08 7.71 -21.63
C GLU A 210 6.40 8.09 -20.98
N ASP A 211 6.50 9.27 -20.39
CA ASP A 211 7.69 9.69 -19.65
C ASP A 211 7.91 8.85 -18.39
N LEU A 212 6.85 8.46 -17.68
CA LEU A 212 6.96 7.54 -16.53
C LEU A 212 7.48 6.15 -16.94
N TYR A 213 7.07 5.64 -18.11
CA TYR A 213 7.53 4.34 -18.60
C TYR A 213 8.98 4.33 -19.10
N LYS A 214 9.64 5.49 -19.26
CA LYS A 214 11.08 5.54 -19.59
C LYS A 214 11.98 4.98 -18.49
N LYS A 215 11.46 4.82 -17.27
CA LYS A 215 12.17 4.28 -16.11
C LYS A 215 11.34 3.19 -15.42
N PRO A 216 11.18 2.01 -16.05
CA PRO A 216 10.21 1.01 -15.60
C PRO A 216 10.55 0.36 -14.26
N GLU A 217 11.82 0.36 -13.86
CA GLU A 217 12.29 -0.24 -12.58
C GLU A 217 12.52 0.81 -11.48
N ASP A 218 12.36 2.11 -11.79
CA ASP A 218 12.54 3.18 -10.82
C ASP A 218 11.37 3.17 -9.81
N PRO A 219 11.62 3.01 -8.50
CA PRO A 219 10.55 2.90 -7.51
C PRO A 219 9.61 4.12 -7.49
N VAL A 220 10.14 5.32 -7.72
CA VAL A 220 9.33 6.55 -7.81
C VAL A 220 8.37 6.46 -9.00
N SER A 221 8.86 6.04 -10.16
CA SER A 221 8.05 5.88 -11.37
C SER A 221 6.95 4.84 -11.17
N LEU A 222 7.24 3.72 -10.49
CA LEU A 222 6.24 2.70 -10.15
C LEU A 222 5.18 3.23 -9.17
N ARG A 223 5.57 3.97 -8.13
CA ARG A 223 4.62 4.61 -7.20
C ARG A 223 3.74 5.65 -7.90
N LEU A 224 4.30 6.44 -8.80
CA LEU A 224 3.54 7.41 -9.59
C LEU A 224 2.55 6.74 -10.56
N GLN A 225 2.92 5.59 -11.15
CA GLN A 225 1.99 4.79 -11.94
C GLN A 225 0.84 4.24 -11.08
N ASN A 226 1.13 3.69 -9.90
CA ASN A 226 0.10 3.20 -8.97
C ASN A 226 -0.81 4.33 -8.48
N TYR A 227 -0.26 5.52 -8.22
CA TYR A 227 -1.03 6.72 -7.90
C TYR A 227 -1.97 7.10 -9.05
N LEU A 228 -1.46 7.19 -10.29
CA LEU A 228 -2.26 7.52 -11.46
C LEU A 228 -3.31 6.45 -11.78
N SER A 229 -3.03 5.18 -11.54
CA SER A 229 -4.01 4.09 -11.63
C SER A 229 -5.21 4.36 -10.72
N LEU A 230 -4.97 4.63 -9.42
CA LEU A 230 -6.03 4.97 -8.47
C LEU A 230 -6.81 6.23 -8.88
N VAL A 231 -6.11 7.32 -9.19
CA VAL A 231 -6.77 8.59 -9.51
C VAL A 231 -7.59 8.43 -10.80
N SER A 232 -7.07 7.74 -11.81
CA SER A 232 -7.80 7.50 -13.05
C SER A 232 -9.03 6.64 -12.83
N TYR A 233 -8.96 5.61 -11.97
CA TYR A 233 -10.12 4.84 -11.52
C TYR A 233 -11.17 5.74 -10.87
N MET A 234 -10.79 6.60 -9.91
CA MET A 234 -11.71 7.49 -9.21
C MET A 234 -12.44 8.43 -10.17
N TYR A 235 -11.72 9.04 -11.12
CA TYR A 235 -12.31 9.93 -12.12
C TYR A 235 -13.17 9.17 -13.13
N ALA A 236 -12.74 8.01 -13.61
CA ALA A 236 -13.52 7.18 -14.53
C ALA A 236 -14.83 6.70 -13.86
N SER A 237 -14.75 6.15 -12.65
CA SER A 237 -15.90 5.70 -11.87
C SER A 237 -16.86 6.86 -11.55
N GLY A 238 -16.34 8.00 -11.10
CA GLY A 238 -17.13 9.19 -10.80
C GLY A 238 -17.87 9.76 -12.03
N THR A 239 -17.17 9.87 -13.16
CA THR A 239 -17.79 10.37 -14.41
C THR A 239 -18.81 9.39 -14.98
N LEU A 240 -18.58 8.07 -14.88
CA LEU A 240 -19.57 7.06 -15.24
C LEU A 240 -20.82 7.17 -14.36
N LYS A 241 -20.65 7.28 -13.04
CA LYS A 241 -21.77 7.44 -12.11
C LYS A 241 -22.62 8.67 -12.42
N ASN A 242 -22.00 9.74 -12.91
CA ASN A 242 -22.65 10.99 -13.29
C ASN A 242 -23.09 11.05 -14.77
N ASN A 243 -23.03 9.93 -15.51
CA ASN A 243 -23.36 9.84 -16.94
C ASN A 243 -22.56 10.81 -17.85
N GLN A 244 -21.36 11.21 -17.43
CA GLN A 244 -20.45 12.07 -18.18
C GLN A 244 -19.60 11.23 -19.14
N PHE A 245 -20.24 10.59 -20.11
CA PHE A 245 -19.62 9.53 -20.94
C PHE A 245 -18.38 9.97 -21.73
N LYS A 246 -18.35 11.21 -22.23
CA LYS A 246 -17.17 11.75 -22.93
C LYS A 246 -15.95 11.85 -22.00
N GLU A 247 -16.16 12.28 -20.76
CA GLU A 247 -15.08 12.38 -19.79
C GLU A 247 -14.70 11.02 -19.23
N ALA A 248 -15.67 10.11 -19.05
CA ALA A 248 -15.41 8.71 -18.71
C ALA A 248 -14.50 8.05 -19.75
N GLU A 249 -14.75 8.26 -21.05
CA GLU A 249 -13.89 7.77 -22.13
C GLU A 249 -12.44 8.27 -22.00
N LYS A 250 -12.27 9.57 -21.71
CA LYS A 250 -10.95 10.17 -21.47
C LYS A 250 -10.24 9.48 -20.30
N TYR A 251 -10.88 9.39 -19.13
CA TYR A 251 -10.24 8.84 -17.93
C TYR A 251 -10.00 7.33 -18.03
N LEU A 252 -10.87 6.56 -18.69
CA LEU A 252 -10.63 5.15 -18.97
C LEU A 252 -9.45 4.94 -19.92
N THR A 253 -9.24 5.86 -20.88
CA THR A 253 -8.07 5.81 -21.77
C THR A 253 -6.78 6.07 -21.00
N ILE A 254 -6.78 7.05 -20.11
CA ILE A 254 -5.64 7.34 -19.21
C ILE A 254 -5.38 6.14 -18.30
N TYR A 255 -6.43 5.61 -17.66
CA TYR A 255 -6.34 4.46 -16.76
C TYR A 255 -5.73 3.24 -17.47
N LYS A 256 -6.25 2.89 -18.65
CA LYS A 256 -5.72 1.74 -19.42
C LYS A 256 -4.27 1.95 -19.85
N LYS A 257 -3.88 3.19 -20.14
CA LYS A 257 -2.51 3.49 -20.55
C LYS A 257 -1.52 3.35 -19.38
N VAL A 258 -1.91 3.71 -18.16
CA VAL A 258 -1.04 3.65 -16.98
C VAL A 258 -1.05 2.30 -16.26
N ASP A 259 -2.14 1.55 -16.37
CA ASP A 259 -2.30 0.26 -15.71
C ASP A 259 -3.07 -0.71 -16.62
N PRO A 260 -2.47 -1.15 -17.74
CA PRO A 260 -3.13 -1.98 -18.75
C PRO A 260 -3.44 -3.40 -18.26
N ASP A 261 -2.84 -3.84 -17.15
CA ASP A 261 -3.08 -5.18 -16.59
C ASP A 261 -4.20 -5.19 -15.56
N ASN A 262 -4.70 -4.02 -15.14
CA ASN A 262 -5.78 -3.93 -14.17
C ASN A 262 -7.12 -4.32 -14.79
N PRO A 263 -7.79 -5.38 -14.29
CA PRO A 263 -9.07 -5.82 -14.85
C PRO A 263 -10.19 -4.77 -14.73
N GLU A 264 -10.13 -3.89 -13.72
CA GLU A 264 -11.17 -2.90 -13.43
C GLU A 264 -11.38 -1.89 -14.57
N VAL A 265 -10.31 -1.51 -15.30
CA VAL A 265 -10.44 -0.57 -16.42
C VAL A 265 -11.29 -1.15 -17.56
N TYR A 266 -11.20 -2.45 -17.78
CA TYR A 266 -11.97 -3.16 -18.81
C TYR A 266 -13.42 -3.37 -18.36
N TYR A 267 -13.64 -3.67 -17.09
CA TYR A 267 -14.99 -3.72 -16.51
C TYR A 267 -15.72 -2.37 -16.66
N LEU A 268 -15.08 -1.27 -16.24
CA LEU A 268 -15.66 0.07 -16.36
C LEU A 268 -15.85 0.50 -17.82
N LYS A 269 -14.96 0.05 -18.73
CA LYS A 269 -15.13 0.25 -20.17
C LYS A 269 -16.36 -0.48 -20.71
N ALA A 270 -16.64 -1.70 -20.26
CA ALA A 270 -17.85 -2.42 -20.63
C ALA A 270 -19.12 -1.71 -20.15
N VAL A 271 -19.10 -1.14 -18.93
CA VAL A 271 -20.20 -0.29 -18.42
C VAL A 271 -20.45 0.89 -19.35
N LEU A 272 -19.39 1.62 -19.73
CA LEU A 272 -19.49 2.76 -20.66
C LEU A 272 -20.09 2.34 -22.02
N LEU A 273 -19.58 1.25 -22.59
CA LEU A 273 -20.00 0.76 -23.90
C LEU A 273 -21.47 0.32 -23.87
N THR A 274 -21.92 -0.34 -22.81
CA THR A 274 -23.32 -0.76 -22.69
C THR A 274 -24.25 0.44 -22.60
N ARG A 275 -23.91 1.43 -21.76
CA ARG A 275 -24.68 2.68 -21.61
C ARG A 275 -24.70 3.55 -22.87
N THR A 276 -23.78 3.34 -23.80
CA THR A 276 -23.69 4.06 -25.08
C THR A 276 -24.17 3.22 -26.27
N GLY A 277 -24.85 2.11 -26.02
CA GLY A 277 -25.50 1.29 -27.05
C GLY A 277 -24.55 0.38 -27.85
N LYS A 278 -23.33 0.14 -27.34
CA LYS A 278 -22.28 -0.67 -28.00
C LYS A 278 -22.14 -2.04 -27.33
N ALA A 279 -23.24 -2.79 -27.29
CA ALA A 279 -23.37 -4.06 -26.58
C ALA A 279 -22.30 -5.10 -26.94
N GLU A 280 -22.04 -5.35 -28.22
CA GLU A 280 -21.03 -6.34 -28.64
C GLU A 280 -19.62 -6.00 -28.16
N LEU A 281 -19.25 -4.71 -28.22
CA LEU A 281 -17.96 -4.24 -27.73
C LEU A 281 -17.86 -4.34 -26.21
N ALA A 282 -18.98 -4.20 -25.49
CA ALA A 282 -19.00 -4.36 -24.03
C ALA A 282 -18.67 -5.81 -23.63
N LEU A 283 -19.27 -6.80 -24.29
CA LEU A 283 -18.96 -8.22 -24.04
C LEU A 283 -17.48 -8.53 -24.27
N ALA A 284 -16.88 -7.98 -25.32
CA ALA A 284 -15.45 -8.13 -25.58
C ALA A 284 -14.59 -7.54 -24.45
N GLN A 285 -14.98 -6.38 -23.87
CA GLN A 285 -14.26 -5.82 -22.73
C GLN A 285 -14.45 -6.63 -21.44
N LEU A 286 -15.64 -7.21 -21.21
CA LEU A 286 -15.87 -8.10 -20.07
C LEU A 286 -15.01 -9.37 -20.14
N GLN A 287 -14.85 -9.94 -21.34
CA GLN A 287 -13.92 -11.06 -21.55
C GLN A 287 -12.49 -10.66 -21.17
N VAL A 288 -12.01 -9.50 -21.63
CA VAL A 288 -10.66 -9.02 -21.28
C VAL A 288 -10.54 -8.78 -19.77
N ALA A 289 -11.57 -8.26 -19.10
CA ALA A 289 -11.58 -8.11 -17.65
C ALA A 289 -11.42 -9.48 -16.95
N ALA A 290 -12.17 -10.49 -17.36
CA ALA A 290 -12.08 -11.85 -16.81
C ALA A 290 -10.71 -12.51 -17.08
N ASP A 291 -10.13 -12.28 -18.25
CA ASP A 291 -8.79 -12.77 -18.61
C ASP A 291 -7.71 -12.13 -17.73
N LYS A 292 -7.84 -10.83 -17.46
CA LYS A 292 -6.98 -10.04 -16.56
C LYS A 292 -7.24 -10.28 -15.07
N GLY A 293 -8.16 -11.19 -14.72
CA GLY A 293 -8.37 -11.62 -13.34
C GLY A 293 -9.39 -10.80 -12.55
N PHE A 294 -10.35 -10.16 -13.22
CA PHE A 294 -11.54 -9.65 -12.53
C PHE A 294 -12.21 -10.80 -11.75
N ASN A 295 -12.46 -10.62 -10.45
CA ASN A 295 -12.93 -11.67 -9.54
C ASN A 295 -14.23 -11.33 -8.80
N GLU A 296 -14.89 -10.21 -9.11
CA GLU A 296 -16.13 -9.81 -8.45
C GLU A 296 -17.38 -10.37 -9.18
N TYR A 297 -17.58 -11.69 -9.10
CA TYR A 297 -18.71 -12.40 -9.74
C TYR A 297 -20.06 -11.75 -9.45
N GLU A 298 -20.36 -11.55 -8.16
CA GLU A 298 -21.62 -10.95 -7.70
C GLU A 298 -21.82 -9.53 -8.25
N ARG A 299 -20.74 -8.75 -8.36
CA ARG A 299 -20.82 -7.40 -8.94
C ARG A 299 -21.15 -7.44 -10.42
N MET A 300 -20.56 -8.37 -11.17
CA MET A 300 -20.84 -8.52 -12.60
C MET A 300 -22.26 -9.06 -12.84
N GLN A 301 -22.68 -10.10 -12.12
CA GLN A 301 -23.99 -10.73 -12.27
C GLN A 301 -25.13 -9.78 -11.92
N ASN A 302 -25.00 -9.01 -10.84
CA ASN A 302 -26.04 -8.11 -10.33
C ASN A 302 -25.96 -6.69 -10.93
N SER A 303 -25.05 -6.45 -11.88
CA SER A 303 -24.91 -5.14 -12.51
C SER A 303 -26.11 -4.82 -13.39
N LYS A 304 -26.84 -3.75 -13.05
CA LYS A 304 -27.97 -3.24 -13.86
C LYS A 304 -27.57 -2.88 -15.28
N ASP A 305 -26.30 -2.52 -15.48
CA ASP A 305 -25.77 -2.18 -16.80
C ASP A 305 -25.74 -3.40 -17.72
N PHE A 306 -25.72 -4.63 -17.19
CA PHE A 306 -25.58 -5.87 -17.96
C PHE A 306 -26.88 -6.69 -18.00
N ASN A 307 -28.01 -6.14 -17.57
CA ASN A 307 -29.31 -6.82 -17.64
C ASN A 307 -29.67 -7.30 -19.06
N GLY A 308 -29.23 -6.58 -20.09
CA GLY A 308 -29.43 -6.97 -21.49
C GLY A 308 -28.60 -8.18 -21.95
N PHE A 309 -27.71 -8.71 -21.10
CA PHE A 309 -26.85 -9.85 -21.40
C PHE A 309 -27.25 -11.14 -20.66
N GLN A 310 -28.31 -11.13 -19.85
CA GLN A 310 -28.68 -12.27 -18.99
C GLN A 310 -28.89 -13.57 -19.79
N ASP A 311 -29.48 -13.51 -20.98
CA ASP A 311 -29.70 -14.67 -21.86
C ASP A 311 -28.58 -14.85 -22.92
N ASN A 312 -27.43 -14.19 -22.75
CA ASN A 312 -26.34 -14.23 -23.72
C ASN A 312 -25.30 -15.30 -23.36
N GLU A 313 -25.15 -16.32 -24.20
CA GLU A 313 -24.20 -17.43 -23.99
C GLU A 313 -22.73 -17.00 -23.83
N VAL A 314 -22.33 -15.85 -24.39
CA VAL A 314 -20.96 -15.32 -24.18
C VAL A 314 -20.84 -14.75 -22.77
N PHE A 315 -21.85 -14.00 -22.31
CA PHE A 315 -21.85 -13.43 -20.96
C PHE A 315 -21.91 -14.51 -19.88
N GLU A 316 -22.72 -15.55 -20.07
CA GLU A 316 -22.76 -16.70 -19.15
C GLU A 316 -21.39 -17.37 -19.01
N ARG A 317 -20.66 -17.59 -20.13
CA ARG A 317 -19.31 -18.15 -20.10
C ARG A 317 -18.31 -17.26 -19.36
N ILE A 318 -18.39 -15.94 -19.55
CA ILE A 318 -17.55 -14.97 -18.83
C ILE A 318 -17.82 -15.05 -17.31
N LEU A 319 -19.10 -15.09 -16.91
CA LEU A 319 -19.49 -15.22 -15.51
C LEU A 319 -18.94 -16.52 -14.88
N LEU A 320 -19.01 -17.64 -15.59
CA LEU A 320 -18.44 -18.92 -15.12
C LEU A 320 -16.93 -18.82 -14.93
N GLN A 321 -16.20 -18.23 -15.88
CA GLN A 321 -14.75 -18.02 -15.76
C GLN A 321 -14.37 -17.20 -14.52
N ILE A 322 -15.17 -16.18 -14.17
CA ILE A 322 -14.92 -15.33 -12.99
C ILE A 322 -15.21 -16.11 -11.71
N ARG A 323 -16.33 -16.85 -11.67
CA ARG A 323 -16.70 -17.65 -10.49
C ARG A 323 -15.64 -18.68 -10.14
N ASP A 324 -15.20 -19.45 -11.13
CA ASP A 324 -14.24 -20.53 -10.92
C ASP A 324 -12.86 -19.99 -10.45
N LYS A 325 -12.54 -18.74 -10.76
CA LYS A 325 -11.37 -18.02 -10.22
C LYS A 325 -11.59 -17.44 -8.82
N SER A 326 -12.82 -17.08 -8.46
CA SER A 326 -13.14 -16.54 -7.13
C SER A 326 -13.21 -17.60 -6.02
N GLU A 327 -13.29 -18.88 -6.40
CA GLU A 327 -13.35 -20.03 -5.50
C GLU A 327 -11.97 -20.72 -5.28
N GLN A 328 -10.90 -20.22 -5.93
CA GLN A 328 -9.51 -20.70 -5.78
C GLN A 328 -8.69 -19.78 -4.87
#